data_AF-A0AA88H1M1-F1
#
_entry.id   AF-A0AA88H1M1-F1
#
_cell.length_a   1.000
_cell.length_b   1.000
_cell.length_c   1.000
_cell.angle_alpha   90.00
_cell.angle_beta   90.00
_cell.angle_gamma   90.00
#
_symmetry.space_group_name_H-M   'P 1'
#
loop_
_entity.id
_entity.type
_entity.pdbx_description
1 polymer ?
#
loop_
_entity_poly.entity_id
_entity_poly.type
_entity_poly.pdbx_seq_one_letter_code
_entity_poly.pdbx_strand_id
1 'polypeptide(L)'
;MAPILSNVFSTSDFTDEDRPSIDIDNRNFTECYYRGLRNPPSSEDAYKPAPMYWTIFAVRLCFVLVFEHLVFGITSLISIIIPDIPVEIKDSIKREMHMAREAMKKAGKSCSNLNILNLSNKEAVSSSNGSYNQKKK
;
A
#
# COMPACT_ATOMS: atom_id res chain seq x y z
N MET A 1 -38.35 1.05 9.88
CA MET A 1 -37.10 0.76 9.14
C MET A 1 -35.97 0.69 10.16
N ALA A 2 -35.56 -0.50 10.58
CA ALA A 2 -34.51 -0.67 11.57
C ALA A 2 -33.17 -0.16 11.00
N PRO A 3 -32.29 0.46 11.80
CA PRO A 3 -30.99 0.88 11.31
C PRO A 3 -30.19 -0.36 10.87
N ILE A 4 -29.41 -0.21 9.80
CA ILE A 4 -28.64 -1.25 9.08
C ILE A 4 -27.74 -2.18 9.94
N LEU A 5 -27.60 -1.89 11.24
CA LEU A 5 -26.74 -2.64 12.18
C LEU A 5 -27.49 -3.13 13.43
N SER A 6 -28.83 -2.98 13.51
CA SER A 6 -29.61 -3.50 14.64
C SER A 6 -30.05 -4.94 14.37
N ASN A 7 -29.74 -5.84 15.30
CA ASN A 7 -30.11 -7.26 15.22
C ASN A 7 -30.93 -7.62 16.43
N VAL A 8 -31.89 -8.51 16.19
CA VAL A 8 -32.79 -9.03 17.22
C VAL A 8 -32.12 -10.21 17.92
N PHE A 9 -32.23 -10.26 19.24
CA PHE A 9 -31.87 -11.39 20.08
C PHE A 9 -33.09 -11.80 20.91
N SER A 10 -33.40 -13.10 20.92
CA SER A 10 -34.46 -13.63 21.77
C SER A 10 -33.93 -13.83 23.18
N THR A 11 -34.60 -13.26 24.18
CA THR A 11 -34.16 -13.36 25.59
C THR A 11 -34.32 -14.78 26.15
N SER A 12 -35.03 -15.66 25.45
CA SER A 12 -35.08 -17.10 25.75
C SER A 12 -33.75 -17.81 25.52
N ASP A 13 -32.87 -17.25 24.68
CA ASP A 13 -31.68 -17.94 24.18
C ASP A 13 -30.42 -17.61 24.99
N PHE A 14 -30.59 -16.92 26.14
CA PHE A 14 -29.51 -16.72 27.10
C PHE A 14 -29.12 -18.06 27.74
N THR A 15 -27.82 -18.25 27.96
CA THR A 15 -27.32 -19.31 28.85
C THR A 15 -27.65 -18.94 30.29
N ASP A 16 -27.73 -19.94 31.18
CA ASP A 16 -28.03 -19.70 32.60
C ASP A 16 -26.99 -18.80 33.28
N GLU A 17 -25.73 -18.79 32.79
CA GLU A 17 -24.64 -17.95 33.30
C GLU A 17 -24.71 -16.51 32.79
N ASP A 18 -25.10 -16.31 31.53
CA ASP A 18 -25.14 -14.99 30.88
C ASP A 18 -26.45 -14.24 31.15
N ARG A 19 -27.47 -14.92 31.72
CA ARG A 19 -28.79 -14.35 31.94
C ARG A 19 -28.71 -13.22 32.98
N PRO A 20 -29.12 -11.99 32.64
CA PRO A 20 -29.10 -10.89 33.60
C PRO A 20 -30.08 -11.17 34.74
N SER A 21 -29.62 -10.99 35.98
CA SER A 21 -30.43 -11.13 37.20
C SER A 21 -31.38 -9.95 37.45
N ILE A 22 -31.27 -8.89 36.64
CA ILE A 22 -31.96 -7.63 36.89
C ILE A 22 -33.28 -7.63 36.14
N ASP A 23 -34.36 -7.87 36.87
CA ASP A 23 -35.73 -7.60 36.44
C ASP A 23 -35.96 -6.07 36.46
N ILE A 24 -35.29 -5.37 35.54
CA ILE A 24 -35.49 -3.93 35.39
C ILE A 24 -36.92 -3.76 34.85
N ASP A 25 -37.84 -3.41 35.75
CA ASP A 25 -39.17 -2.87 35.48
C ASP A 25 -40.37 -3.84 35.44
N ASN A 26 -40.30 -5.07 36.00
CA ASN A 26 -41.42 -6.04 36.00
C ASN A 26 -42.00 -6.31 34.58
N ARG A 27 -41.21 -6.04 33.53
CA ARG A 27 -41.61 -6.20 32.14
C ARG A 27 -40.89 -7.41 31.56
N ASN A 28 -41.69 -8.37 31.09
CA ASN A 28 -41.18 -9.51 30.32
C ASN A 28 -40.72 -9.02 28.94
N PHE A 29 -39.43 -8.79 28.77
CA PHE A 29 -38.83 -8.54 27.46
C PHE A 29 -38.59 -9.86 26.74
N THR A 30 -39.28 -10.09 25.62
CA THR A 30 -39.08 -11.29 24.78
C THR A 30 -37.91 -11.13 23.82
N GLU A 31 -37.64 -9.91 23.38
CA GLU A 31 -36.61 -9.60 22.40
C GLU A 31 -35.82 -8.36 22.81
N CYS A 32 -34.53 -8.36 22.53
CA CYS A 32 -33.67 -7.20 22.68
C CYS A 32 -32.89 -6.93 21.38
N TYR A 33 -32.42 -5.69 21.22
CA TYR A 33 -31.72 -5.24 20.03
C TYR A 33 -30.26 -4.93 20.35
N TYR A 34 -29.34 -5.44 19.55
CA TYR A 34 -27.91 -5.19 19.69
C TYR A 34 -27.28 -4.80 18.36
N ARG A 35 -26.11 -4.16 18.42
CA ARG A 35 -25.33 -3.85 17.23
C ARG A 35 -24.65 -5.10 16.71
N GLY A 36 -24.94 -5.50 15.47
CA GLY A 36 -24.34 -6.67 14.85
C GLY A 36 -24.66 -6.78 13.36
N LEU A 37 -24.34 -7.91 12.75
CA LEU A 37 -24.76 -8.24 11.39
C LEU A 37 -24.95 -9.75 11.27
N ARG A 38 -26.02 -10.25 11.90
CA ARG A 38 -26.35 -11.66 12.08
C ARG A 38 -27.76 -11.94 11.57
N ASN A 39 -28.04 -13.21 11.31
CA ASN A 39 -29.37 -13.61 10.91
C ASN A 39 -30.35 -13.56 12.10
N PRO A 40 -31.64 -13.27 11.86
CA PRO A 40 -32.65 -13.20 12.91
C PRO A 40 -32.90 -14.57 13.56
N PRO A 41 -33.46 -14.60 14.78
CA PRO A 41 -33.78 -15.84 15.50
C PRO A 41 -34.74 -16.77 14.74
N SER A 42 -35.59 -16.21 13.87
CA SER A 42 -36.58 -16.97 13.08
C SER A 42 -36.01 -17.69 11.85
N SER A 43 -34.72 -17.54 11.55
CA SER A 43 -34.07 -18.17 10.40
C SER A 43 -33.41 -19.50 10.78
N GLU A 44 -33.27 -20.42 9.82
CA GLU A 44 -32.59 -21.73 10.03
C GLU A 44 -31.15 -21.57 10.53
N ASP A 45 -30.50 -20.47 10.13
CA ASP A 45 -29.14 -20.09 10.51
C ASP A 45 -29.13 -18.98 11.57
N ALA A 46 -30.01 -19.10 12.58
CA ALA A 46 -30.14 -18.14 13.67
C ALA A 46 -28.77 -17.76 14.27
N TYR A 47 -28.57 -16.45 14.46
CA TYR A 47 -27.37 -15.85 15.06
C TYR A 47 -26.05 -16.07 14.30
N LYS A 48 -26.04 -16.79 13.17
CA LYS A 48 -24.86 -16.88 12.31
C LYS A 48 -24.60 -15.56 11.59
N PRO A 49 -23.35 -15.31 11.14
CA PRO A 49 -23.03 -14.12 10.35
C PRO A 49 -23.92 -14.03 9.11
N ALA A 50 -24.57 -12.88 8.93
CA ALA A 50 -25.38 -12.65 7.75
C ALA A 50 -24.48 -12.64 6.49
N PRO A 51 -24.95 -13.06 5.31
CA PRO A 51 -24.16 -13.01 4.08
C PRO A 51 -23.64 -11.59 3.76
N MET A 52 -24.37 -10.55 4.18
CA MET A 52 -23.97 -9.15 4.08
C MET A 52 -22.66 -8.83 4.84
N TYR A 53 -22.32 -9.61 5.88
CA TYR A 53 -21.10 -9.45 6.66
C TYR A 53 -19.87 -9.60 5.77
N TRP A 54 -19.85 -10.68 4.98
CA TRP A 54 -18.78 -10.99 4.04
C TRP A 54 -18.68 -9.94 2.94
N THR A 55 -19.81 -9.41 2.47
CA THR A 55 -19.83 -8.35 1.46
C THR A 55 -19.21 -7.07 1.99
N ILE A 56 -19.57 -6.62 3.19
CA ILE A 56 -18.99 -5.42 3.79
C ILE A 56 -17.49 -5.61 4.03
N PHE A 57 -17.08 -6.80 4.48
CA PHE A 57 -15.69 -7.16 4.61
C PHE A 57 -14.94 -7.04 3.27
N ALA A 58 -15.47 -7.63 2.21
CA ALA A 58 -14.89 -7.56 0.86
C ALA A 58 -14.82 -6.12 0.33
N VAL A 59 -15.86 -5.30 0.53
CA VAL A 59 -15.88 -3.90 0.11
C VAL A 59 -14.82 -3.09 0.85
N ARG A 60 -14.65 -3.31 2.16
CA ARG A 60 -13.58 -2.66 2.95
C ARG A 60 -12.20 -3.05 2.45
N LEU A 61 -11.98 -4.33 2.15
CA LEU A 61 -10.70 -4.79 1.58
C LEU A 61 -10.45 -4.19 0.19
N CYS A 62 -11.46 -4.18 -0.68
CA CYS A 62 -11.35 -3.60 -2.01
C CYS A 62 -11.00 -2.10 -1.95
N PHE A 63 -11.62 -1.36 -1.03
CA PHE A 63 -11.30 0.06 -0.82
C PHE A 63 -9.82 0.26 -0.45
N VAL A 64 -9.29 -0.55 0.46
CA VAL A 64 -7.87 -0.50 0.85
C VAL A 64 -6.97 -0.82 -0.35
N LEU A 65 -7.27 -1.87 -1.11
CA LEU A 65 -6.49 -2.24 -2.29
C LEU A 65 -6.51 -1.14 -3.35
N VAL A 66 -7.66 -0.56 -3.67
CA VAL A 66 -7.76 0.53 -4.66
C VAL A 66 -6.94 1.74 -4.20
N PHE A 67 -7.01 2.09 -2.93
CA PHE A 67 -6.23 3.19 -2.39
C PHE A 67 -4.72 2.92 -2.44
N GLU A 68 -4.30 1.69 -2.12
CA GLU A 68 -2.90 1.26 -2.24
C GLU A 68 -2.40 1.41 -3.68
N HIS A 69 -3.14 0.88 -4.66
CA HIS A 69 -2.77 1.00 -6.08
C HIS A 69 -2.76 2.45 -6.56
N LEU A 70 -3.66 3.29 -6.06
CA LEU A 70 -3.69 4.72 -6.37
C LEU A 70 -2.43 5.42 -5.85
N VAL A 71 -2.08 5.22 -4.57
CA VAL A 71 -0.89 5.80 -3.96
C VAL A 71 0.37 5.31 -4.67
N PHE A 72 0.46 4.00 -4.91
CA PHE A 72 1.57 3.40 -5.65
C PHE A 72 1.70 3.96 -7.07
N GLY A 73 0.57 4.15 -7.77
CA GLY A 73 0.52 4.77 -9.08
C GLY A 73 0.99 6.22 -9.08
N ILE A 74 0.57 7.01 -8.09
CA ILE A 74 1.02 8.41 -7.93
C ILE A 74 2.52 8.47 -7.66
N THR A 75 3.03 7.65 -6.73
CA THR A 75 4.47 7.59 -6.44
C THR A 75 5.27 7.16 -7.67
N SER A 76 4.79 6.16 -8.42
CA SER A 76 5.41 5.73 -9.67
C SER A 76 5.40 6.83 -10.72
N LEU A 77 4.30 7.57 -10.86
CA LEU A 77 4.19 8.71 -11.76
C LEU A 77 5.16 9.83 -11.37
N ILE A 78 5.29 10.13 -10.08
CA ILE A 78 6.25 11.13 -9.57
C ILE A 78 7.68 10.71 -9.89
N SER A 79 8.03 9.43 -9.69
CA SER A 79 9.35 8.90 -10.05
C SER A 79 9.64 8.93 -11.56
N ILE A 80 8.61 8.87 -12.41
CA ILE A 80 8.77 9.06 -13.86
C ILE A 80 8.98 10.54 -14.20
N ILE A 81 8.24 11.44 -13.55
CA ILE A 81 8.29 12.89 -13.81
C ILE A 81 9.58 13.52 -13.31
N ILE A 82 10.11 13.07 -12.17
CA ILE A 82 11.39 13.50 -11.62
C ILE A 82 12.42 12.43 -11.98
N PRO A 83 13.06 12.49 -13.16
CA PRO A 83 14.20 11.62 -13.41
C PRO A 83 15.25 11.93 -12.34
N ASP A 84 15.75 10.89 -11.65
CA ASP A 84 16.68 10.97 -10.52
C ASP A 84 18.00 11.71 -10.81
N ILE A 85 18.22 12.12 -12.06
CA ILE A 85 19.41 12.84 -12.51
C ILE A 85 19.01 14.25 -12.94
N PRO A 86 19.27 15.28 -12.10
CA PRO A 86 19.08 16.66 -12.51
C PRO A 86 19.98 16.98 -13.72
N VAL A 87 19.46 17.72 -14.69
CA VAL A 87 20.11 18.04 -15.97
C VAL A 87 21.52 18.63 -15.79
N GLU A 88 21.72 19.38 -14.71
CA GLU A 88 22.98 20.03 -14.37
C GLU A 88 24.16 19.05 -14.20
N ILE A 89 23.93 17.87 -13.60
CA ILE A 89 24.98 16.86 -13.41
C ILE A 89 25.25 16.10 -14.72
N LYS A 90 24.25 15.92 -15.58
CA LYS A 90 24.47 15.37 -16.94
C LYS A 90 25.39 16.27 -17.75
N ASP A 91 25.21 17.59 -17.63
CA ASP A 91 25.99 18.55 -18.38
C ASP A 91 27.44 18.63 -17.87
N SER A 92 27.68 18.54 -16.55
CA SER A 92 29.03 18.50 -16.00
C SER A 92 29.78 17.21 -16.40
N ILE A 93 29.15 16.05 -16.26
CA ILE A 93 29.75 14.75 -16.64
C ILE A 93 30.06 14.72 -18.14
N LYS A 94 29.17 15.24 -19.00
CA LYS A 94 29.40 15.29 -20.44
C LYS A 94 30.59 16.18 -20.81
N ARG A 95 30.77 17.30 -20.11
CA ARG A 95 31.94 18.18 -20.27
C ARG A 95 33.24 17.50 -19.80
N GLU A 96 33.23 16.86 -18.63
CA GLU A 96 34.39 16.13 -18.11
C GLU A 96 34.81 14.97 -19.03
N MET A 97 33.83 14.19 -19.52
CA MET A 97 34.09 13.12 -20.49
C MET A 97 34.65 13.65 -21.81
N HIS A 98 34.16 14.80 -22.27
CA HIS A 98 34.66 15.40 -23.51
C HIS A 98 36.12 15.83 -23.36
N MET A 99 36.45 16.56 -22.28
CA MET A 99 37.83 16.99 -21.99
C MET A 99 38.78 15.80 -21.81
N ALA A 100 38.35 14.77 -21.08
CA ALA A 100 39.14 13.55 -20.92
C ALA A 100 39.40 12.84 -22.26
N ARG A 101 38.39 12.78 -23.15
CA ARG A 101 38.51 12.13 -24.46
C ARG A 101 39.46 12.89 -25.39
N GLU A 102 39.48 14.22 -25.34
CA GLU A 102 40.41 15.04 -26.12
C GLU A 102 41.85 14.93 -25.61
N ALA A 103 42.06 14.96 -24.28
CA ALA A 103 43.38 14.77 -23.68
C ALA A 103 43.98 13.41 -24.06
N MET A 104 43.17 12.35 -24.05
CA MET A 104 43.60 11.00 -24.44
C MET A 104 43.95 10.89 -25.94
N LYS A 105 43.22 11.60 -26.82
CA LYS A 105 43.56 11.69 -28.25
C LYS A 105 44.89 12.41 -28.48
N LYS A 106 45.13 13.53 -27.78
CA LYS A 106 46.39 14.28 -27.86
C LYS A 106 47.59 13.48 -27.32
N ALA A 107 47.36 12.61 -26.34
CA ALA A 107 48.38 11.71 -25.80
C ALA A 107 48.76 10.53 -26.74
N GLY A 108 48.26 10.50 -27.98
CA GLY A 108 48.70 9.54 -29.01
C GLY A 108 48.32 8.07 -28.74
N LYS A 109 47.38 7.80 -27.83
CA LYS A 109 46.97 6.43 -27.51
C LYS A 109 46.08 5.86 -28.62
N SER A 110 46.51 4.75 -29.24
CA SER A 110 45.79 4.06 -30.32
C SER A 110 44.40 3.55 -29.87
N CYS A 111 43.44 3.52 -30.81
CA CYS A 111 42.00 3.32 -30.62
C CYS A 111 41.61 2.09 -29.76
N SER A 112 42.45 1.06 -29.72
CA SER A 112 42.29 -0.12 -28.86
C SER A 112 42.26 0.19 -27.36
N ASN A 113 43.04 1.16 -26.88
CA ASN A 113 43.04 1.58 -25.47
C ASN A 113 41.85 2.48 -25.11
N LEU A 114 41.19 3.08 -26.10
CA LEU A 114 40.05 3.97 -25.89
C LEU A 114 38.78 3.19 -25.50
N ASN A 115 38.62 1.95 -25.98
CA ASN A 115 37.50 1.09 -25.60
C ASN A 115 37.65 0.59 -24.15
N ILE A 116 38.84 0.14 -23.73
CA ILE A 116 39.11 -0.30 -22.35
C ILE A 116 38.89 0.84 -21.33
N LEU A 117 39.36 2.05 -21.64
CA LEU A 117 39.12 3.23 -20.79
C LEU A 117 37.65 3.66 -20.76
N ASN A 118 36.90 3.51 -21.86
CA ASN A 118 35.46 3.76 -21.87
C ASN A 118 34.69 2.74 -21.02
N LEU A 119 35.10 1.47 -21.00
CA LEU A 119 34.51 0.47 -20.10
C LEU A 119 34.84 0.76 -18.63
N SER A 120 36.10 1.10 -18.30
CA SER A 120 36.50 1.46 -16.93
C SER A 120 35.82 2.75 -16.44
N ASN A 121 35.68 3.76 -17.31
CA ASN A 121 34.90 4.96 -16.99
C ASN A 121 33.40 4.68 -16.91
N LYS A 122 32.86 3.71 -17.66
CA LYS A 122 31.45 3.30 -17.53
C LYS A 122 31.15 2.72 -16.15
N GLU A 123 32.06 1.91 -15.61
CA GLU A 123 31.92 1.35 -14.26
C GLU A 123 32.11 2.41 -13.17
N ALA A 124 33.06 3.35 -13.34
CA ALA A 124 33.23 4.48 -12.43
C ALA A 124 32.01 5.42 -12.42
N VAL A 125 31.40 5.68 -13.59
CA VAL A 125 30.16 6.45 -13.72
C VAL A 125 28.96 5.69 -13.15
N SER A 126 28.93 4.36 -13.29
CA SER A 126 27.91 3.52 -12.65
C SER A 126 28.04 3.51 -11.11
N SER A 127 29.27 3.59 -10.59
CA SER A 127 29.53 3.67 -9.14
C SER A 127 29.15 5.04 -8.56
N SER A 128 29.32 6.13 -9.32
CA SER A 128 28.81 7.46 -8.95
C SER A 128 27.27 7.52 -8.99
N ASN A 129 26.63 6.81 -9.93
CA ASN A 129 25.17 6.66 -9.98
C ASN A 129 24.61 5.85 -8.79
N GLY A 130 25.37 4.90 -8.24
CA GLY A 130 25.00 4.15 -7.04
C GLY A 130 25.13 4.95 -5.74
N SER A 131 26.11 5.86 -5.66
CA SER A 131 26.38 6.62 -4.42
C SER A 131 25.45 7.83 -4.20
N TYR A 132 24.88 8.44 -5.25
CA TYR A 132 23.91 9.54 -5.10
C TYR A 132 22.54 9.06 -4.59
N ASN A 133 22.16 7.81 -4.91
CA ASN A 133 20.92 7.16 -4.47
C ASN A 133 20.86 6.88 -2.94
N GLN A 134 21.99 6.91 -2.22
CA GLN A 134 22.00 6.68 -0.77
C GLN A 134 21.90 7.94 0.09
N LYS A 135 22.08 9.15 -0.47
CA LYS A 135 22.19 10.39 0.34
C LYS A 135 20.86 11.08 0.65
N LYS A 136 19.72 10.46 0.31
CA LYS A 136 18.37 11.01 0.55
C LYS A 136 17.42 10.02 1.23
N LYS A 137 17.95 9.19 2.13
CA LYS A 137 17.14 8.49 3.14
C LYS A 137 17.17 9.27 4.45
#